data_AF-A0A536TIY6-F1
#
_entry.id   AF-A0A536TIY6-F1
#
_cell.length_a   1.000
_cell.length_b   1.000
_cell.length_c   1.000
_cell.angle_alpha   90.00
_cell.angle_beta   90.00
_cell.angle_gamma   90.00
#
_symmetry.space_group_name_H-M   'P 1'
#
loop_
_entity.id
_entity.type
_entity.pdbx_description
1 polymer ?
#
loop_
_entity_poly.entity_id
_entity_poly.type
_entity_poly.pdbx_seq_one_letter_code
_entity_poly.pdbx_strand_id
1 'polypeptide(L)'
;MVPEVDVVIEIPRGSFLKRGSTGHVDFISPLPCPFNYGSVPSYLGREGDLLDAVVLGPRLPLGAQLRVRAWGAVILTDRGMTDDKLICSDRPVEPAERRRVLRFFHFYAKCKGLLNAWRRRPGRNACEGWCEAAEALARAEPRGDSWHGPPVEF
;
A
#
# COMPACT_ATOMS: atom_id res chain seq x y z
N MET A 1 -13.93 8.58 -14.84
CA MET A 1 -12.59 9.14 -15.13
C MET A 1 -11.60 8.46 -14.18
N VAL A 2 -10.38 8.14 -14.63
CA VAL A 2 -9.37 7.52 -13.76
C VAL A 2 -8.78 8.59 -12.84
N PRO A 3 -8.83 8.45 -11.51
CA PRO A 3 -8.33 9.46 -10.59
C PRO A 3 -6.80 9.57 -10.65
N GLU A 4 -6.30 10.77 -10.38
CA GLU A 4 -4.87 11.04 -10.17
C GLU A 4 -4.61 11.40 -8.71
N VAL A 5 -3.48 10.94 -8.19
CA VAL A 5 -3.05 11.16 -6.82
C VAL A 5 -1.58 11.53 -6.79
N ASP A 6 -1.19 12.30 -5.78
CA ASP A 6 0.22 12.53 -5.45
C ASP A 6 0.70 11.42 -4.54
N VAL A 7 1.79 10.76 -4.95
CA VAL A 7 2.39 9.64 -4.21
C VAL A 7 3.80 10.02 -3.78
N VAL A 8 4.18 9.65 -2.56
CA VAL A 8 5.56 9.74 -2.06
C VAL A 8 6.12 8.34 -1.91
N ILE A 9 7.22 8.03 -2.59
CA ILE A 9 7.85 6.70 -2.55
C ILE A 9 8.60 6.47 -1.24
N GLU A 10 8.23 5.44 -0.51
CA GLU A 10 8.82 5.06 0.79
C GLU A 10 9.71 3.80 0.67
N ILE A 11 9.36 2.91 -0.26
CA ILE A 11 10.11 1.67 -0.51
C ILE A 11 10.34 1.55 -2.02
N PRO A 12 11.54 1.91 -2.49
CA PRO A 12 11.94 1.67 -3.87
C PRO A 12 11.79 0.19 -4.26
N ARG A 13 11.38 -0.06 -5.49
CA ARG A 13 11.40 -1.41 -6.08
C ARG A 13 12.79 -2.05 -5.89
N GLY A 14 12.81 -3.30 -5.43
CA GLY A 14 14.03 -4.04 -5.12
C GLY A 14 14.57 -3.82 -3.69
N SER A 15 13.99 -2.91 -2.90
CA SER A 15 14.43 -2.67 -1.52
C SER A 15 13.98 -3.78 -0.57
N PHE A 16 14.86 -4.16 0.35
CA PHE A 16 14.57 -5.05 1.49
C PHE A 16 14.08 -4.29 2.73
N LEU A 17 14.32 -2.98 2.77
CA LEU A 17 13.94 -2.13 3.90
C LEU A 17 12.49 -1.69 3.76
N LYS A 18 11.64 -2.11 4.70
CA LYS A 18 10.26 -1.64 4.83
C LYS A 18 10.23 -0.43 5.75
N ARG A 19 9.58 0.63 5.28
CA ARG A 19 9.42 1.90 5.98
C ARG A 19 7.95 2.28 5.93
N GLY A 20 7.42 2.80 7.03
CA GLY A 20 6.14 3.47 7.08
C GLY A 20 6.26 4.96 6.76
N SER A 21 5.13 5.66 6.92
CA SER A 21 4.95 7.09 6.61
C SER A 21 5.87 8.04 7.41
N THR A 22 6.43 7.57 8.52
CA THR A 22 7.38 8.34 9.35
C THR A 22 8.83 8.27 8.84
N GLY A 23 9.12 7.40 7.87
CA GLY A 23 10.46 7.18 7.32
C GLY A 23 11.36 6.22 8.11
N HIS A 24 10.93 5.78 9.31
CA HIS A 24 11.62 4.77 10.10
C HIS A 24 11.66 3.42 9.39
N VAL A 25 12.70 2.61 9.64
CA VAL A 25 12.76 1.23 9.13
C VAL A 25 12.02 0.35 10.12
N ASP A 26 10.84 -0.10 9.73
CA ASP A 26 9.99 -0.94 10.57
C ASP A 26 10.37 -2.42 10.48
N PHE A 27 10.88 -2.84 9.32
CA PHE A 27 11.20 -4.25 9.08
C PHE A 27 12.24 -4.42 7.97
N ILE A 28 13.21 -5.30 8.18
CA ILE A 28 14.13 -5.77 7.16
C ILE A 28 13.58 -7.09 6.62
N SER A 29 13.02 -7.03 5.42
CA SER A 29 12.43 -8.20 4.75
C SER A 29 13.52 -9.15 4.24
N PRO A 30 13.31 -10.48 4.27
CA PRO A 30 14.21 -11.44 3.63
C PRO A 30 14.07 -11.44 2.09
N LEU A 31 12.99 -10.86 1.56
CA LEU A 31 12.73 -10.75 0.12
C LEU A 31 12.52 -9.28 -0.27
N PRO A 32 13.00 -8.85 -1.45
CA PRO A 32 12.88 -7.46 -1.87
C PRO A 32 11.43 -7.12 -2.26
N CYS A 33 11.04 -5.85 -2.09
CA CYS A 33 9.76 -5.35 -2.57
C CYS A 33 9.71 -5.41 -4.11
N PRO A 34 8.75 -6.14 -4.72
CA PRO A 34 8.70 -6.28 -6.18
C PRO A 34 8.22 -5.01 -6.90
N PHE A 35 7.67 -4.04 -6.16
CA PHE A 35 7.09 -2.80 -6.67
C PHE A 35 7.70 -1.58 -5.96
N ASN A 36 7.50 -0.39 -6.54
CA ASN A 36 7.67 0.83 -5.76
C ASN A 36 6.44 0.98 -4.87
N TYR A 37 6.67 1.23 -3.60
CA TYR A 37 5.63 1.38 -2.61
C TYR A 37 5.78 2.75 -1.94
N GLY A 38 4.65 3.35 -1.61
CA GLY A 38 4.60 4.63 -0.96
C GLY A 38 3.19 4.91 -0.46
N SER A 39 2.94 6.18 -0.17
CA SER A 39 1.69 6.64 0.39
C SER A 39 1.15 7.87 -0.35
N VAL A 40 -0.14 8.13 -0.19
CA VAL A 40 -0.83 9.32 -0.70
C VAL A 40 -0.98 10.33 0.43
N PRO A 41 -0.17 11.42 0.47
CA PRO A 41 -0.09 12.30 1.64
C PRO A 41 -1.38 13.07 1.96
N SER A 42 -2.33 13.13 1.03
CA SER A 42 -3.60 13.84 1.21
C SER A 42 -4.72 12.98 1.79
N TYR A 43 -4.50 11.67 1.99
CA TYR A 43 -5.53 10.74 2.45
C TYR A 43 -5.03 9.84 3.56
N LEU A 44 -5.93 9.47 4.47
CA LEU A 44 -5.76 8.44 5.46
C LEU A 44 -6.52 7.18 5.03
N GLY A 45 -5.88 6.02 5.14
CA GLY A 45 -6.53 4.72 5.04
C GLY A 45 -7.42 4.46 6.26
N ARG A 46 -8.13 3.33 6.25
CA ARG A 46 -9.09 3.00 7.32
C ARG A 46 -8.42 2.53 8.61
N GLU A 47 -7.13 2.26 8.53
CA GLU A 47 -6.21 1.95 9.62
C GLU A 47 -5.60 3.21 10.27
N GLY A 48 -5.89 4.40 9.72
CA GLY A 48 -5.46 5.69 10.27
C GLY A 48 -4.03 6.10 9.93
N ASP A 49 -3.32 5.34 9.08
CA ASP A 49 -2.09 5.78 8.43
C ASP A 49 -2.41 6.42 7.07
N LEU A 50 -1.40 6.95 6.38
CA LEU A 50 -1.56 7.45 5.01
C LEU A 50 -2.02 6.34 4.07
N LEU A 51 -2.93 6.67 3.14
CA LEU A 51 -3.44 5.71 2.17
C LEU A 51 -2.30 5.15 1.30
N ASP A 52 -2.19 3.83 1.26
CA ASP A 52 -1.10 3.15 0.56
C ASP A 52 -1.22 3.21 -0.97
N ALA A 53 -0.05 3.27 -1.62
CA ALA A 53 0.07 3.28 -3.07
C ALA A 53 1.20 2.36 -3.55
N VAL A 54 0.90 1.55 -4.56
CA VAL A 54 1.85 0.72 -5.31
C VAL A 54 2.01 1.33 -6.70
N VAL A 55 3.20 1.81 -7.03
CA VAL A 55 3.50 2.36 -8.35
C VAL A 55 4.22 1.32 -9.21
N LEU A 56 3.56 0.88 -10.28
CA LEU A 56 4.12 -0.04 -11.26
C LEU A 56 5.09 0.67 -12.20
N GLY A 57 6.17 -0.02 -12.59
CA GLY A 57 7.16 0.51 -13.53
C GLY A 57 8.61 0.30 -13.08
N PRO A 58 9.55 1.09 -13.65
CA PRO A 58 10.95 1.13 -13.24
C PRO A 58 11.12 1.55 -11.78
N ARG A 59 12.30 1.29 -11.21
CA ARG A 59 12.61 1.67 -9.82
C ARG A 59 12.62 3.19 -9.67
N LEU A 60 11.93 3.69 -8.65
CA LEU A 60 11.92 5.10 -8.26
C LEU A 60 12.78 5.31 -7.00
N PRO A 61 13.39 6.50 -6.82
CA PRO A 61 14.18 6.80 -5.63
C PRO A 61 13.29 6.96 -4.38
N LEU A 62 13.88 6.73 -3.20
CA LEU A 62 13.24 7.01 -1.92
C LEU A 62 12.93 8.50 -1.82
N GLY A 63 11.73 8.84 -1.36
CA GLY A 63 11.24 10.21 -1.23
C GLY A 63 10.80 10.85 -2.55
N ALA A 64 10.84 10.12 -3.67
CA ALA A 64 10.32 10.63 -4.94
C ALA A 64 8.84 10.97 -4.81
N GLN A 65 8.47 12.16 -5.28
CA GLN A 65 7.09 12.62 -5.34
C GLN A 65 6.63 12.61 -6.79
N LEU A 66 5.46 12.04 -7.04
CA LEU A 66 4.90 11.98 -8.39
C LEU A 66 3.38 12.05 -8.39
N ARG A 67 2.84 12.76 -9.37
CA ARG A 67 1.42 12.74 -9.72
C ARG A 67 1.19 11.57 -10.68
N VAL A 68 0.34 10.62 -10.30
CA VAL A 68 0.15 9.39 -11.08
C VAL A 68 -1.31 8.93 -11.07
N ARG A 69 -1.74 8.25 -12.13
CA ARG A 69 -3.08 7.69 -12.27
C ARG A 69 -3.23 6.42 -11.46
N ALA A 70 -4.29 6.36 -10.65
CA ALA A 70 -4.68 5.16 -9.91
C ALA A 70 -5.71 4.36 -10.70
N TRP A 71 -5.33 3.17 -11.17
CA TRP A 71 -6.13 2.33 -12.06
C TRP A 71 -7.04 1.34 -11.33
N GLY A 72 -6.84 1.19 -10.03
CA GLY A 72 -7.67 0.38 -9.15
C GLY A 72 -7.02 0.33 -7.77
N ALA A 73 -7.53 -0.57 -6.92
CA ALA A 73 -6.92 -0.85 -5.64
C ALA A 73 -6.97 -2.35 -5.34
N VAL A 74 -6.02 -2.81 -4.52
CA VAL A 74 -6.11 -4.10 -3.85
C VAL A 74 -6.70 -3.88 -2.47
N ILE A 75 -7.77 -4.61 -2.17
CA ILE A 75 -8.35 -4.60 -0.83
C ILE A 75 -7.57 -5.60 0.02
N LEU A 76 -6.78 -5.10 0.98
CA LEU A 76 -6.12 -5.92 1.98
C LEU A 76 -6.87 -5.82 3.31
N THR A 77 -6.87 -6.90 4.07
CA THR A 77 -7.28 -6.92 5.46
C THR A 77 -6.04 -7.26 6.29
N ASP A 78 -5.67 -6.41 7.24
CA ASP A 78 -4.61 -6.65 8.22
C ASP A 78 -5.16 -6.53 9.64
N ARG A 79 -5.08 -7.62 10.40
CA ARG A 79 -5.65 -7.74 11.75
C ARG A 79 -7.12 -7.27 11.85
N GLY A 80 -7.90 -7.51 10.80
CA GLY A 80 -9.31 -7.11 10.71
C GLY A 80 -9.56 -5.67 10.26
N MET A 81 -8.52 -4.85 10.09
CA MET A 81 -8.61 -3.51 9.51
C MET A 81 -8.47 -3.57 8.00
N THR A 82 -9.25 -2.77 7.27
CA THR A 82 -9.09 -2.61 5.82
C THR A 82 -7.88 -1.73 5.56
N ASP A 83 -6.98 -2.20 4.71
CA ASP A 83 -5.70 -1.61 4.34
C ASP A 83 -5.63 -1.57 2.81
N ASP A 84 -6.42 -0.67 2.22
CA ASP A 84 -6.56 -0.54 0.77
C ASP A 84 -5.26 0.00 0.14
N LYS A 85 -4.83 -0.60 -0.97
CA LYS A 85 -3.60 -0.20 -1.67
C LYS A 85 -3.91 0.20 -3.09
N LEU A 86 -3.81 1.49 -3.38
CA LEU A 86 -3.99 2.00 -4.74
C LEU A 86 -2.93 1.40 -5.67
N ILE A 87 -3.34 1.00 -6.87
CA ILE A 87 -2.44 0.49 -7.90
C ILE A 87 -2.30 1.56 -8.98
N CYS A 88 -1.13 2.19 -8.98
CA CYS A 88 -0.80 3.35 -9.79
C CYS A 88 0.14 2.98 -10.93
N SER A 89 -0.03 3.63 -12.08
CA SER A 89 0.79 3.43 -13.27
C SER A 89 0.62 4.58 -14.26
N ASP A 90 1.66 4.91 -15.02
CA ASP A 90 1.62 5.91 -16.10
C ASP A 90 0.68 5.49 -17.25
N ARG A 91 0.62 4.19 -17.52
CA ARG A 91 -0.21 3.54 -18.53
C ARG A 91 -1.30 2.67 -17.89
N PRO A 92 -2.37 2.33 -18.64
CA PRO A 92 -3.38 1.37 -18.19
C PRO A 92 -2.77 0.06 -17.69
N VAL A 93 -3.25 -0.42 -16.53
CA VAL A 93 -2.79 -1.69 -15.96
C VAL A 93 -3.36 -2.84 -16.77
N GLU A 94 -2.48 -3.67 -17.35
CA GLU A 94 -2.92 -4.81 -18.13
C GLU A 94 -3.51 -5.93 -17.25
N PRO A 95 -4.43 -6.76 -17.79
CA PRO A 95 -4.98 -7.89 -17.03
C PRO A 95 -3.92 -8.84 -16.46
N ALA A 96 -2.80 -9.03 -17.17
CA ALA A 96 -1.70 -9.86 -16.70
C ALA A 96 -0.94 -9.24 -15.51
N GLU A 97 -0.78 -7.92 -15.49
CA GLU A 97 -0.19 -7.19 -14.37
C GLU A 97 -1.11 -7.20 -13.15
N ARG A 98 -2.41 -6.93 -13.34
CA ARG A 98 -3.42 -7.08 -12.28
C ARG A 98 -3.38 -8.47 -11.65
N ARG A 99 -3.32 -9.54 -12.46
CA ARG A 99 -3.17 -10.93 -11.94
C ARG A 99 -1.87 -11.17 -11.20
N ARG A 100 -0.76 -10.52 -11.57
CA ARG A 100 0.53 -10.63 -10.87
C ARG A 100 0.49 -9.92 -9.51
N VAL A 101 -0.05 -8.69 -9.49
CA VAL A 101 -0.25 -7.89 -8.27
C VAL A 101 -1.14 -8.65 -7.28
N LEU A 102 -2.29 -9.17 -7.72
CA LEU A 102 -3.19 -9.93 -6.86
C LEU A 102 -2.55 -11.21 -6.31
N ARG A 103 -1.82 -11.97 -7.14
CA ARG A 103 -1.10 -13.17 -6.66
C ARG A 103 -0.06 -12.81 -5.58
N PHE A 104 0.67 -11.72 -5.78
CA PHE A 104 1.60 -11.22 -4.78
C PHE A 104 0.89 -10.89 -3.46
N PHE A 105 -0.19 -10.11 -3.50
CA PHE A 105 -0.90 -9.71 -2.27
C PHE A 105 -1.61 -10.87 -1.56
N HIS A 106 -2.09 -11.88 -2.29
CA HIS A 106 -2.58 -13.12 -1.68
C HIS A 106 -1.49 -13.86 -0.91
N PHE A 107 -0.29 -13.96 -1.49
CA PHE A 107 0.85 -14.57 -0.81
C PHE A 107 1.32 -13.72 0.38
N TYR A 108 1.45 -12.41 0.18
CA TYR A 108 1.83 -11.45 1.20
C TYR A 108 0.90 -11.48 2.42
N ALA A 109 -0.42 -11.49 2.21
CA ALA A 109 -1.40 -11.56 3.30
C ALA A 109 -1.23 -12.83 4.14
N LYS A 110 -0.95 -13.99 3.52
CA LYS A 110 -0.67 -15.24 4.23
C LYS A 110 0.60 -15.13 5.08
N CYS A 111 1.69 -14.62 4.50
CA CYS A 111 2.95 -14.38 5.22
C CYS A 111 2.77 -13.41 6.39
N LYS A 112 2.04 -12.30 6.17
CA LYS A 112 1.74 -11.30 7.20
C LYS A 112 0.90 -11.92 8.32
N GLY A 113 -0.08 -12.76 7.99
CA GLY A 113 -0.86 -13.51 8.97
C GLY A 113 -0.01 -14.41 9.87
N LEU A 114 0.95 -15.15 9.30
CA LEU A 114 1.90 -15.97 10.07
C LEU A 114 2.80 -15.11 10.96
N LEU A 115 3.32 -14.00 10.44
CA LEU A 115 4.14 -13.06 11.20
C LEU A 115 3.37 -12.45 12.38
N ASN A 116 2.12 -12.02 12.14
CA ASN A 116 1.23 -11.47 13.15
C ASN A 116 0.90 -12.49 14.24
N ALA A 117 0.65 -13.75 13.87
CA ALA A 117 0.47 -14.85 14.83
C ALA A 117 1.72 -15.05 15.71
N TRP A 118 2.91 -15.07 15.10
CA TRP A 118 4.18 -15.16 15.85
C TRP A 118 4.40 -13.95 16.78
N ARG A 119 4.00 -12.75 16.36
CA ARG A 119 4.04 -11.52 17.16
C ARG A 119 2.90 -11.40 18.18
N ARG A 120 2.01 -12.41 18.31
CA ARG A 120 0.83 -12.39 19.18
C ARG A 120 -0.10 -11.20 18.93
N ARG A 121 -0.22 -10.77 17.67
CA ARG A 121 -1.14 -9.71 17.22
C ARG A 121 -2.30 -10.37 16.46
N PRO A 122 -3.36 -10.83 17.15
CA PRO A 122 -4.43 -11.60 16.53
C PRO A 122 -5.25 -10.74 15.56
N GLY A 123 -5.89 -11.40 14.60
CA GLY A 123 -6.84 -10.77 13.67
C GLY A 123 -6.73 -11.33 12.24
N ARG A 124 -7.78 -11.11 11.45
CA ARG A 124 -7.87 -11.64 10.08
C ARG A 124 -6.85 -10.95 9.17
N ASN A 125 -6.13 -11.75 8.38
CA ASN A 125 -5.21 -11.29 7.35
C ASN A 125 -5.66 -11.87 6.00
N ALA A 126 -5.98 -11.02 5.02
CA ALA A 126 -6.51 -11.47 3.73
C ALA A 126 -6.25 -10.46 2.60
N CYS A 127 -6.26 -10.96 1.36
CA CYS A 127 -6.39 -10.14 0.17
C CYS A 127 -7.80 -10.41 -0.37
N GLU A 128 -8.71 -9.44 -0.27
CA GLU A 128 -10.12 -9.60 -0.68
C GLU A 128 -10.33 -9.45 -2.18
N GLY A 129 -9.32 -8.92 -2.89
CA GLY A 129 -9.32 -8.82 -4.35
C GLY A 129 -9.04 -7.41 -4.84
N TRP A 130 -9.68 -7.06 -5.96
CA TRP A 130 -9.49 -5.79 -6.65
C TRP A 130 -10.79 -4.99 -6.65
N CYS A 131 -10.70 -3.69 -6.41
CA CYS A 131 -11.79 -2.75 -6.58
C CYS A 131 -11.38 -1.53 -7.42
N GLU A 132 -12.33 -0.68 -7.77
CA GLU A 132 -12.03 0.56 -8.47
C GLU A 132 -11.28 1.53 -7.55
N ALA A 133 -10.40 2.34 -8.13
CA ALA A 133 -9.60 3.30 -7.35
C ALA A 133 -10.49 4.34 -6.66
N ALA A 134 -11.58 4.74 -7.32
CA ALA A 134 -12.56 5.66 -6.76
C ALA A 134 -13.26 5.09 -5.52
N GLU A 135 -13.49 3.77 -5.46
CA GLU A 135 -14.11 3.12 -4.30
C GLU A 135 -13.16 3.10 -3.10
N ALA A 136 -11.86 2.85 -3.33
CA ALA A 136 -10.85 2.94 -2.28
C ALA A 136 -10.67 4.38 -1.78
N LEU A 137 -10.60 5.36 -2.69
CA LEU A 137 -10.54 6.78 -2.35
C LEU A 137 -11.77 7.26 -1.59
N ALA A 138 -12.97 6.77 -1.91
CA ALA A 138 -14.20 7.11 -1.21
C ALA A 138 -14.28 6.51 0.21
N ARG A 139 -13.54 5.42 0.48
CA ARG A 139 -13.39 4.84 1.82
C ARG A 139 -12.30 5.52 2.65
N ALA A 140 -11.35 6.18 2.00
CA ALA A 140 -10.29 6.94 2.64
C ALA A 140 -10.82 8.27 3.18
N GLU A 141 -10.17 8.78 4.22
CA GLU A 141 -10.50 10.07 4.82
C GLU A 141 -9.51 11.13 4.33
N PRO A 142 -9.93 12.32 3.89
CA PRO A 142 -8.99 13.41 3.63
C PRO A 142 -8.16 13.71 4.89
N ARG A 143 -6.84 13.77 4.73
CA ARG A 143 -5.94 14.04 5.86
C ARG A 143 -6.11 15.48 6.33
N GLY A 144 -6.58 15.67 7.56
CA GLY A 144 -6.64 16.96 8.23
C GLY A 144 -5.33 17.32 8.97
N ASP A 145 -5.23 18.57 9.42
CA ASP A 145 -4.07 19.10 10.17
C ASP A 145 -3.84 18.43 11.53
N SER A 146 -4.85 17.73 12.06
CA SER A 146 -4.80 17.00 13.33
C SER A 146 -4.10 15.64 13.25
N TRP A 147 -3.71 15.18 12.05
CA TRP A 147 -2.97 13.92 11.92
C TRP A 147 -1.50 14.10 12.26
N HIS A 148 -1.04 13.40 13.29
CA HIS A 148 0.33 13.48 13.82
C HIS A 148 1.18 12.24 13.55
N GLY A 149 0.67 11.30 12.74
CA GLY A 149 1.33 10.02 12.44
C GLY A 149 0.40 8.83 12.59
N PRO A 150 0.85 7.63 12.20
CA PRO A 150 0.04 6.41 12.30
C PRO A 150 -0.29 6.07 13.76
N PRO A 151 -1.54 5.71 14.08
CA PRO A 151 -1.94 5.31 15.43
C PRO A 151 -1.49 3.89 15.80
N VAL A 152 -1.04 3.10 14.81
CA VAL A 152 -0.74 1.68 14.97
C VAL A 152 0.71 1.40 14.61
N GLU A 153 1.47 0.87 15.56
CA GLU A 153 2.85 0.44 15.33
C GLU A 153 2.94 -0.87 14.53
N PHE A 154 3.93 -0.92 13.62
CA PHE A 154 4.20 -2.03 12.71
C PHE A 154 4.74 -3.28 13.41
#